data_AF-A0A7R9GXK9-F1
#
_entry.id   AF-A0A7R9GXK9-F1
#
_cell.length_a   1.000
_cell.length_b   1.000
_cell.length_c   1.000
_cell.angle_alpha   90.00
_cell.angle_beta   90.00
_cell.angle_gamma   90.00
#
_symmetry.space_group_name_H-M   'P 1'
#
loop_
_entity.id
_entity.type
_entity.pdbx_description
1 polymer ?
#
loop_
_entity_poly.entity_id
_entity_poly.type
_entity_poly.pdbx_seq_one_letter_code
_entity_poly.pdbx_strand_id
1 'polypeptide(L)' 'MVLRFFIILNVAVGGTNYYFPDDVSNPSAKPWSNTSPTASSDFWNARAQWLSTWQGDDAHLQVDYVKVFAV' A
#
# COMPACT_ATOMS: atom_id res chain seq x y z
N MET A 1 11.61 22.05 -22.65
CA MET A 1 11.24 20.83 -21.91
C MET A 1 11.47 21.10 -20.43
N VAL A 2 10.43 21.15 -19.61
CA VAL A 2 10.54 21.45 -18.17
C VAL A 2 10.46 20.14 -17.40
N LEU A 3 11.48 19.83 -16.59
CA LEU A 3 11.44 18.70 -15.67
C LEU A 3 10.46 19.00 -14.54
N ARG A 4 9.60 18.05 -14.21
CA ARG A 4 8.68 18.12 -13.08
C ARG A 4 9.02 16.99 -12.13
N PHE A 5 9.22 17.34 -10.86
CA PHE A 5 9.44 16.37 -9.79
C PHE A 5 8.20 16.36 -8.90
N PHE A 6 7.72 15.16 -8.58
CA PHE A 6 6.57 14.96 -7.72
C PHE A 6 7.01 14.13 -6.53
N ILE A 7 6.58 14.54 -5.34
CA ILE A 7 6.66 13.69 -4.15
C ILE A 7 5.29 13.02 -4.02
N ILE A 8 5.30 11.69 -4.05
CA ILE A 8 4.12 10.86 -3.85
C ILE A 8 4.39 10.00 -2.62
N LEU A 9 3.52 10.12 -1.61
CA LEU A 9 3.55 9.31 -0.40
C LEU A 9 2.18 8.64 -0.27
N ASN A 10 2.15 7.34 -0.02
CA ASN A 10 0.91 6.59 0.13
C ASN A 10 1.08 5.35 1.00
N VAL A 11 -0.02 4.95 1.64
CA VAL A 11 -0.23 3.60 2.18
C VAL A 11 -1.17 2.89 1.21
N ALA A 12 -0.75 1.77 0.62
CA ALA A 12 -1.48 1.11 -0.44
C ALA A 12 -1.78 -0.36 -0.14
N VAL A 13 -2.94 -0.78 -0.62
CA VAL A 13 -3.47 -2.16 -0.56
C VAL A 13 -4.30 -2.43 -1.81
N GLY A 14 -4.50 -3.71 -2.16
CA GLY A 14 -5.42 -4.10 -3.22
C GLY A 14 -5.02 -3.66 -4.64
N GLY A 15 -3.76 -3.27 -4.85
CA GLY A 15 -3.23 -2.89 -6.16
C GLY A 15 -2.61 -4.05 -6.92
N THR A 16 -2.71 -4.03 -8.26
CA THR A 16 -2.28 -5.11 -9.17
C THR A 16 -1.06 -4.72 -10.03
N ASN A 17 -0.38 -3.63 -9.68
CA ASN A 17 0.81 -3.14 -10.37
C ASN A 17 2.10 -3.95 -10.06
N TYR A 18 1.98 -5.15 -9.49
CA TYR A 18 3.07 -6.03 -9.07
C TYR A 18 4.02 -5.45 -8.01
N TYR A 19 3.66 -4.33 -7.36
CA TYR A 19 4.45 -3.80 -6.24
C TYR A 19 4.50 -4.77 -5.06
N PHE A 20 3.39 -5.48 -4.82
CA PHE A 20 3.33 -6.62 -3.89
C PHE A 20 3.28 -7.92 -4.70
N PRO A 21 4.34 -8.76 -4.68
CA PRO A 21 4.34 -10.06 -5.37
C PRO A 21 3.22 -11.00 -4.86
N ASP A 22 2.74 -11.93 -5.69
CA ASP A 22 1.72 -12.91 -5.27
C ASP A 22 2.29 -13.98 -4.33
N ASP A 23 3.60 -14.24 -4.40
CA ASP A 23 4.35 -15.19 -3.58
C ASP A 23 5.03 -14.55 -2.36
N VAL A 24 4.63 -13.32 -2.00
CA VAL A 24 5.18 -12.61 -0.85
C VAL A 24 4.99 -13.41 0.45
N SER A 25 6.07 -13.56 1.22
CA SER A 25 6.02 -14.19 2.54
C SER A 25 5.65 -13.17 3.61
N ASN A 26 4.48 -13.35 4.22
CA ASN A 26 3.93 -12.52 5.29
C ASN A 26 3.32 -13.43 6.38
N PRO A 27 3.10 -12.94 7.61
CA PRO A 27 2.41 -13.70 8.65
C PRO A 27 1.03 -14.24 8.20
N SER A 28 0.34 -13.49 7.35
CA SER A 28 -0.86 -13.90 6.62
C SER A 28 -0.63 -13.75 5.12
N ALA A 29 -1.14 -14.67 4.31
CA ALA A 29 -1.04 -14.60 2.86
C ALA A 29 -1.62 -13.29 2.30
N LYS A 30 -1.06 -12.77 1.20
CA LYS A 30 -1.58 -11.59 0.53
C LYS A 30 -3.06 -11.82 0.13
N PRO A 31 -4.01 -10.94 0.51
CA PRO A 31 -5.43 -11.25 0.33
C PRO A 31 -6.01 -11.03 -1.08
N TRP A 32 -5.22 -10.51 -2.03
CA TRP A 32 -5.64 -10.29 -3.42
C TRP A 32 -4.59 -10.86 -4.38
N SER A 33 -4.97 -11.15 -5.62
CA SER A 33 -4.03 -11.54 -6.69
C SER A 33 -3.68 -10.35 -7.58
N ASN A 34 -2.46 -10.30 -8.10
CA ASN A 34 -2.03 -9.29 -9.08
C ASN A 34 -2.77 -9.40 -10.43
N THR A 35 -3.48 -10.50 -10.71
CA THR A 35 -4.31 -10.64 -11.91
C THR A 35 -5.80 -10.45 -11.64
N SER A 36 -6.19 -10.13 -10.40
CA SER A 36 -7.60 -9.99 -10.05
C SER A 36 -8.21 -8.71 -10.64
N PRO A 37 -9.34 -8.79 -11.38
CA PRO A 37 -10.07 -7.60 -11.82
C PRO A 37 -10.80 -6.90 -10.67
N THR A 38 -10.87 -7.54 -9.49
CA THR A 38 -11.58 -7.07 -8.29
C THR A 38 -10.68 -7.04 -7.06
N ALA A 39 -9.37 -6.84 -7.24
CA ALA A 39 -8.36 -6.93 -6.17
C ALA A 39 -8.70 -6.10 -4.91
N SER A 40 -9.27 -4.91 -5.05
CA SER A 40 -9.71 -4.10 -3.91
C SER A 40 -10.87 -4.74 -3.13
N SER A 41 -11.82 -5.38 -3.83
CA SER A 41 -12.91 -6.14 -3.21
C SER A 41 -12.39 -7.40 -2.53
N ASP A 42 -11.45 -8.11 -3.15
CA ASP A 42 -10.82 -9.31 -2.58
C ASP A 42 -10.10 -8.95 -1.27
N PHE A 43 -9.32 -7.86 -1.28
CA PHE A 43 -8.69 -7.30 -0.09
C PHE A 43 -9.72 -6.99 1.02
N TRP A 44 -10.82 -6.32 0.70
CA TRP A 44 -11.86 -5.94 1.67
C TRP A 44 -12.63 -7.14 2.23
N ASN A 45 -12.92 -8.13 1.40
CA ASN A 45 -13.61 -9.35 1.82
C ASN A 45 -12.76 -10.17 2.80
N ALA A 46 -11.43 -10.09 2.67
CA ALA A 46 -10.49 -10.73 3.58
C ALA A 46 -10.18 -9.92 4.86
N ARG A 47 -10.91 -8.83 5.15
CA ARG A 47 -10.65 -7.96 6.32
C ARG A 47 -10.57 -8.68 7.66
N ALA A 48 -11.23 -9.83 7.82
CA ALA A 48 -11.09 -10.63 9.04
C ALA A 48 -9.63 -11.07 9.32
N GLN A 49 -8.78 -11.13 8.29
CA GLN A 49 -7.36 -11.53 8.40
C GLN A 49 -6.41 -10.40 8.80
N TRP A 50 -6.77 -9.13 8.52
CA TRP A 50 -5.85 -7.99 8.65
C TRP A 50 -6.44 -6.80 9.43
N LEU A 51 -7.76 -6.68 9.57
CA LEU A 51 -8.36 -5.50 10.20
C LEU A 51 -7.92 -5.32 11.66
N SER A 52 -7.69 -6.43 12.38
CA SER A 52 -7.18 -6.39 13.74
C SER A 52 -5.73 -5.91 13.84
N THR A 53 -4.96 -5.89 12.76
CA THR A 53 -3.59 -5.34 12.76
C THR A 53 -3.57 -3.84 12.51
N TRP A 54 -4.69 -3.25 12.07
CA TRP A 54 -4.81 -1.81 11.80
C TRP A 54 -5.30 -1.08 13.05
N GLN A 55 -4.39 -0.87 14.01
CA GLN A 55 -4.72 -0.25 15.28
C GLN A 55 -3.89 1.01 15.53
N GLY A 56 -4.59 2.08 15.90
CA GLY A 56 -3.97 3.33 16.34
C GLY A 56 -2.98 3.88 15.32
N ASP A 57 -1.95 4.53 15.86
CA ASP A 57 -0.94 5.23 15.08
C ASP A 57 0.02 4.30 14.32
N ASP A 58 0.09 3.02 14.70
CA ASP A 58 0.94 2.02 14.04
C ASP A 58 0.49 1.68 12.60
N ALA A 59 -0.76 1.98 12.26
CA ALA A 59 -1.33 1.73 10.93
C ALA A 59 -1.32 2.98 10.03
N HIS A 60 -0.84 4.12 10.53
CA HIS A 60 -0.88 5.39 9.85
C HIS A 60 0.45 5.70 9.13
N LEU A 61 0.37 6.36 7.97
CA LEU A 61 1.52 7.09 7.46
C LEU A 61 1.69 8.37 8.28
N GLN A 62 2.73 8.40 9.12
CA GLN A 62 3.06 9.56 9.94
C GLN A 62 4.27 10.29 9.35
N VAL A 63 4.14 11.58 9.10
CA VAL A 63 5.18 12.42 8.50
C VAL A 63 5.38 13.66 9.36
N ASP A 64 6.57 13.81 9.92
CA ASP A 64 6.97 15.00 10.69
C ASP A 64 7.26 16.19 9.74
N TYR A 65 8.16 16.00 8.77
CA TYR A 65 8.38 17.01 7.73
C TYR A 65 8.88 16.42 6.41
N VAL A 66 8.57 17.12 5.31
CA VAL A 66 9.18 16.95 3.99
C VAL A 66 9.92 18.23 3.66
N LYS A 67 11.22 18.16 3.36
CA LYS A 67 12.02 19.31 2.92
C LYS A 67 12.64 19.01 1.57
N VAL A 68 12.48 19.94 0.64
CA VAL A 68 13.02 19.86 -0.73
C VAL A 68 13.86 21.11 -0.96
N PHE A 69 15.09 20.92 -1.43
CA PHE A 69 16.02 21.99 -1.75
C PHE A 69 16.50 21.82 -3.19
N ALA A 70 16.82 22.93 -3.85
CA ALA A 70 17.47 23.00 -5.15
C ALA A 70 18.71 23.90 -5.04
N VAL A 71 19.67 23.69 -5.94
CA VAL A 71 20.91 24.49 -6.06
C VAL A 71 20.77 25.45 -7.23
#